data_AF-R6Z2X8-F1
#
_entry.id   AF-R6Z2X8-F1
#
_cell.length_a   1.000
_cell.length_b   1.000
_cell.length_c   1.000
_cell.angle_alpha   90.00
_cell.angle_beta   90.00
_cell.angle_gamma   90.00
#
_symmetry.space_group_name_H-M   'P 1'
#
loop_
_entity.id
_entity.type
_entity.pdbx_description
1 polymer ?
#
loop_
_entity_poly.entity_id
_entity_poly.type
_entity_poly.pdbx_seq_one_letter_code
_entity_poly.pdbx_strand_id
1 'polypeptide(L)'
;MAGKREMSLRLELIGKLAGRSETRLYRQAALEGDKQMKETAIPLLSLDQENVPFLFDMMKAEKGTVKNAVLKALSCMDMEDDSEYRKALKKKKAKEQAAILEESSHDRASDLMADLIEQELASEQKQEKKRDSEERNALWRAAGGKHSRRLLNLIRTLYQEKPEEIPEWFFYDSLCDNPCRELCEFTEEMFEIWDKREPEKKERSSGLLEAECAAKLITRPAAEVYEWFQSRAEEDTSGIFRALLGVRYASQSGQYVFSDWGHGKGEEKKMIPLLEPLDGRWYDWLLTKTTRSRIRRANIKLRARTAYDRAAWDWKGWTKLDTLLASLYCSEREGLAERYREYFGSLLQDGVGIERFHIDILSRCGYSDWDMAVDRILKNNKDRYLWGVRMLLDQIPLEGRALAECMKKSLSRGTATGQDRLLVWADQLMCGASVMELI
;
A
#
# COMPACT_ATOMS: atom_id res chain seq x y z
N MET A 1 16.45 -31.85 -3.38
CA MET A 1 15.81 -30.66 -2.77
C MET A 1 14.66 -30.08 -3.60
N ALA A 2 14.69 -30.15 -4.95
CA ALA A 2 13.61 -29.63 -5.80
C ALA A 2 12.22 -30.26 -5.53
N GLY A 3 12.13 -31.59 -5.37
CA GLY A 3 10.84 -32.27 -5.18
C GLY A 3 10.09 -31.93 -3.88
N LYS A 4 10.79 -31.54 -2.80
CA LYS A 4 10.14 -31.20 -1.52
C LYS A 4 9.38 -29.88 -1.60
N ARG A 5 10.00 -28.87 -2.21
CA ARG A 5 9.40 -27.55 -2.41
C ARG A 5 8.21 -27.61 -3.37
N GLU A 6 8.33 -28.44 -4.41
CA GLU A 6 7.25 -28.66 -5.36
C GLU A 6 6.02 -29.31 -4.70
N MET A 7 6.22 -30.29 -3.80
CA MET A 7 5.11 -30.90 -3.07
C MET A 7 4.40 -29.92 -2.13
N SER A 8 5.13 -29.06 -1.40
CA SER A 8 4.52 -28.01 -0.58
C SER A 8 3.71 -27.03 -1.44
N LEU A 9 4.24 -26.60 -2.59
CA LEU A 9 3.53 -25.70 -3.50
C LEU A 9 2.25 -26.33 -4.07
N ARG A 10 2.28 -27.63 -4.39
CA ARG A 10 1.09 -28.36 -4.82
C ARG A 10 0.04 -28.42 -3.71
N LEU A 11 0.46 -28.66 -2.46
CA LEU A 11 -0.47 -28.68 -1.32
C LEU A 11 -1.12 -27.31 -1.10
N GLU A 12 -0.34 -26.22 -1.20
CA GLU A 12 -0.86 -24.85 -1.11
C GLU A 12 -1.87 -24.54 -2.22
N LEU A 13 -1.59 -24.96 -3.46
CA LEU A 13 -2.50 -24.81 -4.58
C LEU A 13 -3.80 -25.60 -4.37
N ILE A 14 -3.71 -26.84 -3.87
CA ILE A 14 -4.89 -27.63 -3.49
C ILE A 14 -5.67 -26.91 -2.38
N GLY A 15 -4.98 -26.36 -1.37
CA GLY A 15 -5.56 -25.51 -0.33
C GLY A 15 -6.41 -24.37 -0.89
N LYS A 16 -5.85 -23.62 -1.85
CA LYS A 16 -6.49 -22.47 -2.49
C LYS A 16 -7.69 -22.88 -3.37
N LEU A 17 -7.67 -24.05 -4.00
CA LEU A 17 -8.71 -24.50 -4.93
C LEU A 17 -9.82 -25.31 -4.26
N ALA A 18 -9.46 -26.22 -3.34
CA ALA A 18 -10.37 -27.18 -2.73
C ALA A 18 -10.88 -26.71 -1.35
N GLY A 19 -10.17 -25.77 -0.71
CA GLY A 19 -10.52 -25.28 0.62
C GLY A 19 -10.62 -26.44 1.62
N ARG A 20 -11.66 -26.44 2.46
CA ARG A 20 -11.85 -27.49 3.49
C ARG A 20 -12.13 -28.90 2.98
N SER A 21 -12.44 -29.11 1.69
CA SER A 21 -12.84 -30.45 1.23
C SER A 21 -11.72 -31.48 1.33
N GLU A 22 -10.47 -31.03 1.32
CA GLU A 22 -9.27 -31.88 1.42
C GLU A 22 -8.67 -31.90 2.84
N THR A 23 -9.46 -31.58 3.89
CA THR A 23 -9.01 -31.62 5.30
C THR A 23 -8.27 -32.92 5.66
N ARG A 24 -8.71 -34.07 5.13
CA ARG A 24 -8.06 -35.37 5.39
C ARG A 24 -6.61 -35.41 4.86
N LEU A 25 -6.38 -34.88 3.66
CA LEU A 25 -5.05 -34.76 3.07
C LEU A 25 -4.16 -33.84 3.91
N TYR A 26 -4.71 -32.71 4.37
CA TYR A 26 -3.98 -31.76 5.22
C TYR A 26 -3.58 -32.37 6.56
N ARG A 27 -4.47 -33.14 7.20
CA ARG A 27 -4.15 -33.86 8.46
C ARG A 27 -3.03 -34.86 8.25
N GLN A 28 -3.08 -35.64 7.17
CA GLN A 28 -2.02 -36.60 6.85
C GLN A 28 -0.69 -35.90 6.63
N ALA A 29 -0.67 -34.83 5.83
CA ALA A 29 0.53 -34.04 5.58
C ALA A 29 1.10 -33.40 6.87
N ALA A 30 0.24 -32.98 7.80
CA ALA A 30 0.65 -32.42 9.08
C ALA A 30 1.20 -33.47 10.07
N LEU A 31 0.76 -34.73 9.99
CA LEU A 31 1.26 -35.83 10.83
C LEU A 31 2.57 -36.40 10.31
N GLU A 32 2.58 -36.82 9.03
CA GLU A 32 3.62 -37.65 8.42
C GLU A 32 4.68 -36.82 7.68
N GLY A 33 4.35 -35.57 7.34
CA GLY A 33 5.21 -34.69 6.58
C GLY A 33 6.50 -34.35 7.31
N ASP A 34 7.53 -33.99 6.54
CA ASP A 34 8.69 -33.32 7.13
C ASP A 34 8.33 -31.90 7.59
N LYS A 35 9.27 -31.24 8.28
CA LYS A 35 9.04 -29.92 8.87
C LYS A 35 8.37 -28.93 7.91
N GLN A 36 8.86 -28.85 6.66
CA GLN A 36 8.34 -27.91 5.67
C GLN A 36 6.92 -28.28 5.26
N MET A 37 6.66 -29.57 5.04
CA MET A 37 5.31 -30.05 4.71
C MET A 37 4.32 -29.77 5.84
N LYS A 38 4.71 -30.00 7.10
CA LYS A 38 3.88 -29.67 8.27
C LYS A 38 3.53 -28.19 8.32
N GLU A 39 4.53 -27.33 8.18
CA GLU A 39 4.35 -25.87 8.20
C GLU A 39 3.46 -25.35 7.05
N THR A 40 3.41 -26.05 5.91
CA THR A 40 2.47 -25.76 4.81
C THR A 40 1.06 -26.31 5.07
N ALA A 41 0.95 -27.51 5.64
CA ALA A 41 -0.33 -28.18 5.85
C ALA A 41 -1.14 -27.57 7.01
N ILE A 42 -0.47 -27.18 8.10
CA ILE A 42 -1.12 -26.72 9.32
C ILE A 42 -2.02 -25.49 9.10
N PRO A 43 -1.60 -24.43 8.37
CA PRO A 43 -2.48 -23.30 8.08
C PRO A 43 -3.77 -23.71 7.36
N LEU A 44 -3.71 -24.69 6.45
CA LEU A 44 -4.87 -25.18 5.71
C LEU A 44 -5.90 -25.89 6.61
N LEU A 45 -5.47 -26.41 7.76
CA LEU A 45 -6.40 -27.01 8.74
C LEU A 45 -7.30 -25.97 9.41
N SER A 46 -6.92 -24.68 9.41
CA SER A 46 -7.76 -23.61 9.97
C SER A 46 -9.03 -23.33 9.16
N LEU A 47 -9.12 -23.87 7.93
CA LEU A 47 -10.29 -23.75 7.05
C LEU A 47 -11.52 -24.55 7.56
N ASP A 48 -11.34 -25.38 8.58
CA ASP A 48 -12.37 -26.29 9.08
C ASP A 48 -12.30 -26.44 10.61
N GLN A 49 -13.36 -26.00 11.31
CA GLN A 49 -13.45 -25.97 12.78
C GLN A 49 -13.35 -27.38 13.41
N GLU A 50 -13.66 -28.44 12.66
CA GLU A 50 -13.51 -29.81 13.16
C GLU A 50 -12.04 -30.20 13.41
N ASN A 51 -11.08 -29.39 12.94
CA ASN A 51 -9.65 -29.60 13.16
C ASN A 51 -9.13 -29.07 14.51
N VAL A 52 -9.93 -28.33 15.28
CA VAL A 52 -9.47 -27.73 16.55
C VAL A 52 -8.88 -28.79 17.50
N PRO A 53 -9.55 -29.94 17.80
CA PRO A 53 -8.99 -30.95 18.69
C PRO A 53 -7.65 -31.52 18.19
N PHE A 54 -7.57 -31.77 16.88
CA PHE A 54 -6.37 -32.28 16.24
C PHE A 54 -5.19 -31.29 16.34
N LEU A 55 -5.46 -30.00 16.16
CA LEU A 55 -4.46 -28.94 16.32
C LEU A 55 -4.02 -28.80 17.79
N PHE A 56 -4.90 -29.00 18.77
CA PHE A 56 -4.51 -29.05 20.18
C PHE A 56 -3.54 -30.20 20.48
N ASP A 57 -3.79 -31.39 19.94
CA ASP A 57 -2.88 -32.53 20.08
C ASP A 57 -1.52 -32.23 19.45
N MET A 58 -1.50 -31.64 18.26
CA MET A 58 -0.26 -31.18 17.62
C MET A 58 0.46 -30.11 18.45
N MET A 59 -0.27 -29.16 19.05
CA MET A 59 0.31 -28.12 19.91
C MET A 59 1.05 -28.73 21.10
N LYS A 60 0.57 -29.86 21.64
CA LYS A 60 1.20 -30.59 22.75
C LYS A 60 2.43 -31.36 22.30
N ALA A 61 2.38 -31.99 21.12
CA ALA A 61 3.45 -32.85 20.60
C ALA A 61 4.62 -32.08 19.95
N GLU A 62 4.32 -31.02 19.20
CA GLU A 62 5.28 -30.32 18.35
C GLU A 62 6.10 -29.26 19.11
N LYS A 63 7.25 -28.88 18.53
CA LYS A 63 8.16 -27.86 19.09
C LYS A 63 8.59 -26.85 18.02
N GLY A 64 9.20 -25.76 18.46
CA GLY A 64 9.81 -24.77 17.58
C GLY A 64 8.81 -24.12 16.62
N THR A 65 9.19 -24.05 15.35
CA THR A 65 8.46 -23.35 14.28
C THR A 65 7.19 -24.07 13.84
N VAL A 66 7.17 -25.41 13.88
CA VAL A 66 5.94 -26.21 13.65
C VAL A 66 4.88 -25.88 14.70
N LYS A 67 5.27 -25.82 15.99
CA LYS A 67 4.35 -25.39 17.06
C LYS A 67 3.84 -23.97 16.86
N ASN A 68 4.66 -23.06 16.35
CA ASN A 68 4.22 -21.69 16.04
C ASN A 68 3.18 -21.69 14.91
N ALA A 69 3.35 -22.54 13.88
CA ALA A 69 2.35 -22.72 12.84
C ALA A 69 1.02 -23.23 13.41
N VAL A 70 1.05 -24.19 14.35
CA VAL A 70 -0.15 -24.68 15.04
C VAL A 70 -0.84 -23.57 15.85
N LEU A 71 -0.07 -22.82 16.64
CA LEU A 71 -0.62 -21.71 17.42
C LEU A 71 -1.23 -20.62 16.52
N LYS A 72 -0.65 -20.40 15.34
CA LYS A 72 -1.16 -19.46 14.35
C LYS A 72 -2.44 -19.97 13.68
N ALA A 73 -2.52 -21.25 13.33
CA ALA A 73 -3.74 -21.84 12.80
C ALA A 73 -4.89 -21.75 13.83
N LEU A 74 -4.62 -22.13 15.09
CA LEU A 74 -5.59 -22.03 16.19
C LEU A 74 -6.02 -20.58 16.47
N SER A 75 -5.16 -19.58 16.26
CA SER A 75 -5.51 -18.17 16.50
C SER A 75 -6.64 -17.70 15.58
N CYS A 76 -6.77 -18.31 14.39
CA CYS A 76 -7.81 -18.05 13.39
C CYS A 76 -9.09 -18.88 13.56
N MET A 77 -9.21 -19.68 14.62
CA MET A 77 -10.32 -20.63 14.82
C MET A 77 -11.12 -20.34 16.09
N ASP A 78 -12.39 -20.72 16.12
CA ASP A 78 -13.21 -20.62 17.32
C ASP A 78 -12.87 -21.77 18.28
N MET A 79 -12.62 -21.45 19.54
CA MET A 79 -12.29 -22.43 20.58
C MET A 79 -13.19 -22.17 21.78
N GLU A 80 -13.96 -23.18 22.19
CA GLU A 80 -14.81 -23.11 23.39
C GLU A 80 -13.97 -22.94 24.66
N ASP A 81 -12.86 -23.69 24.76
CA ASP A 81 -11.85 -23.56 25.82
C ASP A 81 -10.49 -23.24 25.19
N ASP A 82 -9.97 -22.05 25.48
CA ASP A 82 -8.68 -21.57 25.00
C ASP A 82 -7.59 -21.56 26.09
N SER A 83 -7.85 -22.13 27.27
CA SER A 83 -6.96 -22.04 28.43
C SER A 83 -5.56 -22.64 28.15
N GLU A 84 -5.51 -23.81 27.51
CA GLU A 84 -4.27 -24.46 27.10
C GLU A 84 -3.53 -23.65 26.02
N TYR A 85 -4.28 -23.08 25.07
CA TYR A 85 -3.75 -22.21 24.02
C TYR A 85 -3.09 -20.97 24.63
N ARG A 86 -3.80 -20.26 25.53
CA ARG A 86 -3.28 -19.08 26.24
C ARG A 86 -2.03 -19.42 27.05
N LYS A 87 -2.02 -20.55 27.74
CA LYS A 87 -0.84 -21.02 28.50
C LYS A 87 0.35 -21.31 27.59
N ALA A 88 0.10 -21.87 26.40
CA ALA A 88 1.16 -22.12 25.41
C ALA A 88 1.69 -20.81 24.81
N LEU A 89 0.80 -19.86 24.50
CA LEU A 89 1.15 -18.56 23.94
C LEU A 89 1.96 -17.71 24.92
N LYS A 90 1.56 -17.63 26.20
CA LYS A 90 2.26 -16.87 27.26
C LYS A 90 3.70 -17.34 27.52
N LYS A 91 4.06 -18.56 27.12
CA LYS A 91 5.45 -19.07 27.22
C LYS A 91 6.35 -18.49 26.13
N LYS A 92 5.79 -17.82 25.12
CA LYS A 92 6.54 -17.21 24.02
C LYS A 92 6.94 -15.78 24.37
N LYS A 93 8.00 -15.29 23.72
CA LYS A 93 8.39 -13.87 23.80
C LYS A 93 7.34 -12.99 23.13
N ALA A 94 7.21 -11.74 23.54
CA ALA A 94 6.21 -10.81 23.02
C ALA A 94 6.21 -10.70 21.49
N LYS A 95 7.39 -10.56 20.85
CA LYS A 95 7.52 -10.54 19.39
C LYS A 95 7.01 -11.82 18.71
N GLU A 96 7.21 -12.99 19.33
CA GLU A 96 6.66 -14.26 18.81
C GLU A 96 5.15 -14.35 19.01
N GLN A 97 4.63 -13.88 20.15
CA GLN A 97 3.18 -13.81 20.40
C GLN A 97 2.49 -12.92 19.37
N ALA A 98 3.04 -11.73 19.11
CA ALA A 98 2.56 -10.80 18.09
C ALA A 98 2.49 -11.46 16.71
N ALA A 99 3.58 -12.12 16.27
CA ALA A 99 3.63 -12.81 14.97
C ALA A 99 2.62 -13.97 14.85
N ILE A 100 2.29 -14.65 15.96
CA ILE A 100 1.28 -15.72 16.00
C ILE A 100 -0.15 -15.15 15.86
N LEU A 101 -0.40 -13.97 16.44
CA LEU A 101 -1.72 -13.33 16.44
C LEU A 101 -1.96 -12.41 15.23
N GLU A 102 -0.90 -12.11 14.47
CA GLU A 102 -0.91 -11.09 13.41
C GLU A 102 -2.03 -11.32 12.38
N GLU A 103 -2.21 -12.55 11.91
CA GLU A 103 -3.17 -12.89 10.84
C GLU A 103 -4.58 -13.21 11.34
N SER A 104 -4.81 -13.27 12.65
CA SER A 104 -6.14 -13.52 13.19
C SER A 104 -6.95 -12.22 13.29
N SER A 105 -8.19 -12.26 12.81
CA SER A 105 -9.18 -11.20 12.93
C SER A 105 -10.22 -11.44 14.03
N HIS A 106 -10.12 -12.53 14.81
CA HIS A 106 -11.06 -12.82 15.90
C HIS A 106 -10.89 -11.86 17.07
N ASP A 107 -11.99 -11.55 17.76
CA ASP A 107 -12.02 -10.73 18.98
C ASP A 107 -11.06 -11.24 20.06
N ARG A 108 -10.93 -12.56 20.21
CA ARG A 108 -9.97 -13.17 21.14
C ARG A 108 -8.53 -12.75 20.84
N ALA A 109 -8.14 -12.68 19.57
CA ALA A 109 -6.79 -12.24 19.19
C ALA A 109 -6.61 -10.75 19.49
N SER A 110 -7.65 -9.94 19.31
CA SER A 110 -7.67 -8.53 19.71
C SER A 110 -7.46 -8.36 21.23
N ASP A 111 -8.17 -9.14 22.04
CA ASP A 111 -8.04 -9.11 23.50
C ASP A 111 -6.66 -9.58 23.97
N LEU A 112 -6.12 -10.64 23.36
CA LEU A 112 -4.77 -11.11 23.66
C LEU A 112 -3.70 -10.09 23.25
N MET A 113 -3.90 -9.37 22.15
CA MET A 113 -3.03 -8.25 21.77
C MET A 113 -3.11 -7.11 22.79
N ALA A 114 -4.30 -6.80 23.32
CA ALA A 114 -4.46 -5.81 24.38
C ALA A 114 -3.68 -6.22 25.65
N ASP A 115 -3.85 -7.47 26.11
CA ASP A 115 -3.11 -8.01 27.26
C ASP A 115 -1.58 -7.93 27.05
N LEU A 116 -1.12 -8.23 25.84
CA LEU A 116 0.29 -8.19 25.48
C LEU A 116 0.85 -6.77 25.50
N ILE A 117 0.13 -5.80 24.93
CA ILE A 117 0.54 -4.39 24.93
C ILE A 117 0.61 -3.86 26.37
N GLU A 118 -0.38 -4.15 27.22
CA GLU A 118 -0.39 -3.75 28.63
C GLU A 118 0.81 -4.32 29.40
N GLN A 119 1.10 -5.62 29.22
CA GLN A 119 2.23 -6.29 29.89
C GLN A 119 3.57 -5.66 29.49
N GLU A 120 3.76 -5.38 28.21
CA GLU A 120 4.99 -4.77 27.71
C GLU A 120 5.15 -3.31 28.16
N LEU A 121 4.06 -2.55 28.26
CA LEU A 121 4.11 -1.20 28.82
C LEU A 121 4.41 -1.20 30.32
N ALA A 122 3.88 -2.19 31.07
CA ALA A 122 4.13 -2.32 32.50
C ALA A 122 5.57 -2.75 32.81
N SER A 123 6.18 -3.63 31.99
CA SER A 123 7.57 -4.06 32.16
C SER A 123 8.57 -2.93 31.89
N GLU A 124 8.28 -2.05 30.92
CA GLU A 124 9.08 -0.85 30.65
C GLU A 124 9.04 0.16 31.81
N GLN A 125 7.86 0.36 32.42
CA GLN A 125 7.71 1.26 33.57
C GLN A 125 8.50 0.77 34.79
N LYS A 126 8.64 -0.55 34.94
CA LYS A 126 9.44 -1.18 36.01
C LYS A 126 10.96 -1.16 35.74
N GLN A 127 11.40 -0.51 34.65
CA GLN A 127 12.80 -0.44 34.19
C GLN A 127 13.46 -1.81 33.92
N GLU A 128 12.68 -2.87 33.71
CA GLU A 128 13.23 -4.22 33.50
C GLU A 128 13.87 -4.38 32.11
N LYS A 129 13.36 -3.68 31.09
CA LYS A 129 13.92 -3.60 29.72
C LYS A 129 13.18 -2.51 28.94
N LYS A 130 13.88 -1.69 28.14
CA LYS A 130 13.25 -0.78 27.16
C LYS A 130 13.10 -1.51 25.83
N ARG A 131 11.91 -1.51 25.20
CA ARG A 131 11.73 -2.15 23.88
C ARG A 131 12.49 -1.37 22.81
N ASP A 132 13.08 -2.10 21.87
CA ASP A 132 13.59 -1.45 20.67
C ASP A 132 12.44 -1.08 19.72
N SER A 133 12.74 -0.24 18.73
CA SER A 133 11.75 0.24 17.76
C SER A 133 11.14 -0.89 16.93
N GLU A 134 11.87 -1.98 16.67
CA GLU A 134 11.36 -3.11 15.89
C GLU A 134 10.39 -3.98 16.68
N GLU A 135 10.69 -4.27 17.95
CA GLU A 135 9.80 -4.97 18.88
C GLU A 135 8.48 -4.20 19.05
N ARG A 136 8.56 -2.87 19.25
CA ARG A 136 7.38 -2.01 19.33
C ARG A 136 6.57 -2.02 18.04
N ASN A 137 7.21 -1.85 16.88
CA ASN A 137 6.51 -1.85 15.59
C ASN A 137 5.87 -3.22 15.28
N ALA A 138 6.48 -4.33 15.70
CA ALA A 138 5.91 -5.66 15.51
C ALA A 138 4.60 -5.84 16.31
N LEU A 139 4.55 -5.35 17.55
CA LEU A 139 3.34 -5.37 18.38
C LEU A 139 2.20 -4.59 17.70
N TRP A 140 2.47 -3.36 17.27
CA TRP A 140 1.45 -2.52 16.63
C TRP A 140 1.01 -3.03 15.26
N ARG A 141 1.89 -3.70 14.50
CA ARG A 141 1.49 -4.37 13.25
C ARG A 141 0.55 -5.53 13.54
N ALA A 142 0.85 -6.33 14.56
CA ALA A 142 -0.04 -7.42 14.95
C ALA A 142 -1.38 -6.93 15.52
N ALA A 143 -1.42 -5.74 16.12
CA ALA A 143 -2.66 -5.08 16.55
C ALA A 143 -3.44 -4.43 15.39
N GLY A 144 -2.83 -4.27 14.21
CA GLY A 144 -3.49 -3.69 13.03
C GLY A 144 -4.76 -4.44 12.62
N GLY A 145 -5.81 -3.70 12.30
CA GLY A 145 -7.10 -4.24 11.85
C GLY A 145 -7.94 -4.95 12.92
N LYS A 146 -7.44 -5.06 14.16
CA LYS A 146 -8.13 -5.66 15.31
C LYS A 146 -8.97 -4.62 16.04
N HIS A 147 -10.16 -5.00 16.50
CA HIS A 147 -11.19 -4.04 16.90
C HIS A 147 -12.07 -4.48 18.08
N SER A 148 -11.60 -5.41 18.93
CA SER A 148 -12.35 -5.70 20.16
C SER A 148 -12.45 -4.46 21.04
N ARG A 149 -13.57 -4.37 21.79
CA ARG A 149 -13.83 -3.26 22.70
C ARG A 149 -12.70 -3.04 23.71
N ARG A 150 -12.07 -4.12 24.20
CA ARG A 150 -10.93 -4.04 25.13
C ARG A 150 -9.73 -3.35 24.47
N LEU A 151 -9.34 -3.81 23.27
CA LEU A 151 -8.19 -3.25 22.55
C LEU A 151 -8.42 -1.78 22.19
N LEU A 152 -9.58 -1.43 21.65
CA LEU A 152 -9.89 -0.04 21.28
C LEU A 152 -9.90 0.88 22.52
N ASN A 153 -10.41 0.41 23.66
CA ASN A 153 -10.35 1.15 24.92
C ASN A 153 -8.91 1.39 25.38
N LEU A 154 -8.06 0.36 25.31
CA LEU A 154 -6.64 0.47 25.64
C LEU A 154 -5.96 1.52 24.75
N ILE A 155 -6.18 1.45 23.43
CA ILE A 155 -5.62 2.40 22.46
C ILE A 155 -6.09 3.82 22.76
N ARG A 156 -7.37 4.01 23.09
CA ARG A 156 -7.93 5.32 23.47
C ARG A 156 -7.20 5.91 24.67
N THR A 157 -7.07 5.13 25.76
CA THR A 157 -6.36 5.56 26.97
C THR A 157 -4.90 5.86 26.68
N LEU A 158 -4.21 4.98 25.94
CA LEU A 158 -2.81 5.18 25.58
C LEU A 158 -2.58 6.43 24.73
N TYR A 159 -3.44 6.68 23.76
CA TYR A 159 -3.34 7.88 22.94
C TYR A 159 -3.58 9.16 23.76
N GLN A 160 -4.46 9.07 24.76
CA GLN A 160 -4.73 10.20 25.64
C GLN A 160 -3.53 10.53 26.54
N GLU A 161 -2.88 9.51 27.09
CA GLU A 161 -1.78 9.65 28.05
C GLU A 161 -0.39 9.78 27.41
N LYS A 162 -0.11 8.97 26.37
CA LYS A 162 1.21 8.76 25.73
C LYS A 162 1.07 8.50 24.23
N PRO A 163 0.64 9.49 23.42
CA PRO A 163 0.41 9.30 21.99
C PRO A 163 1.66 8.83 21.21
N GLU A 164 2.87 9.11 21.69
CA GLU A 164 4.15 8.68 21.11
C GLU A 164 4.40 7.17 21.15
N GLU A 165 3.64 6.42 21.97
CA GLU A 165 3.67 4.96 21.99
C GLU A 165 3.04 4.36 20.74
N ILE A 166 2.10 5.09 20.11
CA ILE A 166 1.35 4.63 18.95
C ILE A 166 2.06 5.09 17.68
N PRO A 167 2.50 4.15 16.82
CA PRO A 167 3.15 4.51 15.57
C PRO A 167 2.20 5.29 14.66
N GLU A 168 2.75 6.29 14.00
CA GLU A 168 2.05 7.18 13.10
C GLU A 168 1.37 6.53 11.87
N TRP A 169 1.66 5.27 11.58
CA TRP A 169 1.06 4.51 10.47
C TRP A 169 -0.11 3.64 10.96
N PHE A 170 -0.25 3.44 12.27
CA PHE A 170 -1.14 2.45 12.86
C PHE A 170 -2.61 2.62 12.44
N PHE A 171 -3.16 3.83 12.56
CA PHE A 171 -4.58 4.07 12.28
C PHE A 171 -4.95 3.82 10.81
N TYR A 172 -4.14 4.35 9.88
CA TYR A 172 -4.38 4.18 8.45
C TYR A 172 -4.20 2.72 8.01
N ASP A 173 -3.11 2.08 8.44
CA ASP A 173 -2.83 0.68 8.09
C ASP A 173 -3.90 -0.24 8.70
N SER A 174 -4.40 0.05 9.90
CA SER A 174 -5.49 -0.73 10.51
C SER A 174 -6.78 -0.70 9.70
N LEU A 175 -7.16 0.46 9.15
CA LEU A 175 -8.29 0.58 8.24
C LEU A 175 -8.05 -0.18 6.93
N CYS A 176 -6.81 -0.19 6.43
CA CYS A 176 -6.44 -0.93 5.23
C CYS A 176 -6.49 -2.46 5.44
N ASP A 177 -6.09 -2.93 6.63
CA ASP A 177 -6.14 -4.35 7.00
C ASP A 177 -7.60 -4.83 7.17
N ASN A 178 -8.43 -4.00 7.80
CA ASN A 178 -9.83 -4.29 8.08
C ASN A 178 -10.69 -3.01 8.13
N PRO A 179 -11.35 -2.62 7.02
CA PRO A 179 -12.20 -1.42 6.97
C PRO A 179 -13.58 -1.68 7.57
N CYS A 180 -13.65 -2.21 8.79
CA CYS A 180 -14.93 -2.43 9.48
C CYS A 180 -15.47 -1.13 10.07
N ARG A 181 -16.79 -1.12 10.33
CA ARG A 181 -17.49 0.04 10.88
C ARG A 181 -16.90 0.50 12.20
N GLU A 182 -16.54 -0.45 13.07
CA GLU A 182 -15.96 -0.20 14.39
C GLU A 182 -14.64 0.57 14.31
N LEU A 183 -13.77 0.22 13.35
CA LEU A 183 -12.49 0.92 13.16
C LEU A 183 -12.66 2.29 12.52
N CYS A 184 -13.62 2.44 11.60
CA CYS A 184 -13.97 3.74 11.03
C CYS A 184 -14.50 4.69 12.11
N GLU A 185 -15.51 4.26 12.89
CA GLU A 185 -16.08 5.07 13.98
C GLU A 185 -15.04 5.39 15.05
N PHE A 186 -14.19 4.42 15.41
CA PHE A 186 -13.09 4.66 16.34
C PHE A 186 -12.07 5.66 15.80
N THR A 187 -11.73 5.60 14.52
CA THR A 187 -10.82 6.57 13.91
C THR A 187 -11.40 7.97 13.92
N GLU A 188 -12.69 8.13 13.59
CA GLU A 188 -13.42 9.41 13.68
C GLU A 188 -13.39 9.96 15.12
N GLU A 189 -13.67 9.11 16.12
CA GLU A 189 -13.59 9.48 17.53
C GLU A 189 -12.18 9.95 17.94
N MET A 190 -11.15 9.17 17.58
CA MET A 190 -9.76 9.50 17.91
C MET A 190 -9.29 10.77 17.21
N PHE A 191 -9.75 10.98 15.96
CA PHE A 191 -9.52 12.21 15.22
C PHE A 191 -10.17 13.41 15.91
N GLU A 192 -11.43 13.31 16.36
CA GLU A 192 -12.08 14.41 17.10
C GLU A 192 -11.36 14.77 18.39
N ILE A 193 -10.90 13.77 19.15
CA ILE A 193 -10.09 13.98 20.36
C ILE A 193 -8.79 14.72 20.01
N TRP A 194 -8.16 14.35 18.90
CA TRP A 194 -6.95 15.00 18.40
C TRP A 194 -7.22 16.44 17.92
N ASP A 195 -8.27 16.67 17.14
CA ASP A 195 -8.60 17.96 16.51
C ASP A 195 -8.95 19.03 17.56
N LYS A 196 -9.52 18.61 18.71
CA LYS A 196 -9.84 19.47 19.86
C LYS A 196 -8.63 19.78 20.75
N ARG A 197 -7.48 19.11 20.60
CA ARG A 197 -6.25 19.38 21.38
C ARG A 197 -5.58 20.67 20.89
N GLU A 198 -4.97 21.43 21.81
CA GLU A 198 -4.41 22.76 21.51
C GLU A 198 -3.48 22.79 20.28
N PRO A 199 -3.65 23.76 19.37
CA PRO A 199 -2.92 23.85 18.11
C PRO A 199 -1.40 24.06 18.26
N GLU A 200 -0.90 24.36 19.46
CA GLU A 200 0.52 24.55 19.75
C GLU A 200 1.27 23.21 19.97
N LYS A 201 0.54 22.12 20.28
CA LYS A 201 1.09 20.75 20.31
C LYS A 201 1.03 20.05 18.95
N LYS A 202 1.04 20.84 17.86
CA LYS A 202 1.13 20.35 16.48
C LYS A 202 2.54 19.87 16.18
N GLU A 203 2.97 18.75 16.76
CA GLU A 203 3.82 17.87 15.98
C GLU A 203 2.94 16.96 15.13
N ARG A 204 2.76 17.44 13.90
CA ARG A 204 2.99 16.71 12.66
C ARG A 204 3.01 15.19 12.86
N SER A 205 2.07 14.54 12.17
CA SER A 205 2.09 13.12 11.79
C SER A 205 1.59 12.04 12.75
N SER A 206 0.52 12.25 13.52
CA SER A 206 -0.20 11.09 14.15
C SER A 206 -0.73 10.04 13.15
N GLY A 207 -0.81 10.36 11.86
CA GLY A 207 -1.50 9.55 10.86
C GLY A 207 -3.03 9.64 10.94
N LEU A 208 -3.59 10.28 11.97
CA LEU A 208 -5.03 10.35 12.18
C LEU A 208 -5.75 11.13 11.10
N LEU A 209 -5.24 12.28 10.65
CA LEU A 209 -5.88 13.02 9.55
C LEU A 209 -5.92 12.20 8.24
N GLU A 210 -4.91 11.37 8.02
CA GLU A 210 -4.84 10.46 6.87
C GLU A 210 -5.83 9.30 7.04
N ALA A 211 -5.89 8.69 8.21
CA ALA A 211 -6.85 7.64 8.54
C ALA A 211 -8.29 8.16 8.51
N GLU A 212 -8.55 9.35 9.02
CA GLU A 212 -9.85 10.03 9.01
C GLU A 212 -10.34 10.29 7.59
N CYS A 213 -9.47 10.84 6.74
CA CYS A 213 -9.79 11.03 5.33
C CYS A 213 -10.12 9.68 4.67
N ALA A 214 -9.35 8.63 4.96
CA ALA A 214 -9.60 7.29 4.44
C ALA A 214 -10.95 6.72 4.92
N ALA A 215 -11.25 6.81 6.22
CA ALA A 215 -12.51 6.39 6.80
C ALA A 215 -13.68 7.12 6.12
N LYS A 216 -13.63 8.45 6.01
CA LYS A 216 -14.66 9.24 5.35
C LYS A 216 -14.86 8.87 3.88
N LEU A 217 -13.78 8.61 3.13
CA LEU A 217 -13.87 8.16 1.74
C LEU A 217 -14.55 6.78 1.59
N ILE A 218 -14.52 5.95 2.63
CA ILE A 218 -15.15 4.62 2.66
C ILE A 218 -16.59 4.68 3.19
N THR A 219 -16.93 5.66 4.03
CA THR A 219 -18.19 5.66 4.79
C THR A 219 -19.13 6.84 4.51
N ARG A 220 -18.68 7.90 3.83
CA ARG A 220 -19.46 9.14 3.61
C ARG A 220 -19.65 9.46 2.12
N PRO A 221 -20.76 10.13 1.75
CA PRO A 221 -20.96 10.62 0.38
C PRO A 221 -19.81 11.54 -0.07
N ALA A 222 -19.42 11.46 -1.34
CA ALA A 222 -18.25 12.16 -1.86
C ALA A 222 -18.32 13.68 -1.68
N ALA A 223 -19.54 14.24 -1.78
CA ALA A 223 -19.79 15.66 -1.58
C ALA A 223 -19.51 16.11 -0.14
N GLU A 224 -19.92 15.31 0.86
CA GLU A 224 -19.68 15.57 2.28
C GLU A 224 -18.18 15.53 2.58
N VAL A 225 -17.45 14.56 2.02
CA VAL A 225 -15.99 14.47 2.18
C VAL A 225 -15.29 15.69 1.59
N TYR A 226 -15.74 16.17 0.44
CA TYR A 226 -15.18 17.39 -0.17
C TYR A 226 -15.45 18.64 0.66
N GLU A 227 -16.67 18.78 1.21
CA GLU A 227 -17.04 19.92 2.07
C GLU A 227 -16.23 19.93 3.38
N TRP A 228 -16.05 18.77 3.99
CA TRP A 228 -15.16 18.60 5.13
C TRP A 228 -13.72 19.02 4.80
N PHE A 229 -13.21 18.60 3.65
CA PHE A 229 -11.90 19.03 3.17
C PHE A 229 -11.83 20.56 2.98
N GLN A 230 -12.86 21.18 2.41
CA GLN A 230 -12.91 22.64 2.21
C GLN A 230 -12.99 23.42 3.53
N SER A 231 -13.58 22.86 4.58
CA SER A 231 -13.63 23.52 5.90
C SER A 231 -12.27 23.57 6.63
N ARG A 232 -11.27 22.81 6.14
CA ARG A 232 -9.95 22.73 6.77
C ARG A 232 -9.10 23.94 6.36
N ALA A 233 -8.30 24.43 7.31
CA ALA A 233 -7.27 25.42 6.98
C ALA A 233 -6.28 24.84 5.97
N GLU A 234 -5.86 25.64 4.98
CA GLU A 234 -5.04 25.16 3.87
C GLU A 234 -3.72 24.49 4.32
N GLU A 235 -3.15 24.94 5.43
CA GLU A 235 -1.89 24.46 6.02
C GLU A 235 -2.01 23.06 6.64
N ASP A 236 -3.22 22.54 6.84
CA ASP A 236 -3.51 21.28 7.53
C ASP A 236 -4.07 20.19 6.61
N THR A 237 -3.61 20.15 5.35
CA THR A 237 -4.15 19.25 4.33
C THR A 237 -3.22 18.06 4.00
N SER A 238 -2.05 17.97 4.63
CA SER A 238 -1.03 16.96 4.29
C SER A 238 -1.50 15.51 4.50
N GLY A 239 -2.26 15.23 5.56
CA GLY A 239 -2.82 13.89 5.81
C GLY A 239 -3.85 13.48 4.76
N ILE A 240 -4.68 14.43 4.31
CA ILE A 240 -5.67 14.23 3.25
C ILE A 240 -4.97 13.82 1.95
N PHE A 241 -3.88 14.49 1.58
CA PHE A 241 -3.09 14.10 0.41
C PHE A 241 -2.49 12.70 0.53
N ARG A 242 -1.99 12.33 1.71
CA ARG A 242 -1.47 10.98 1.93
C ARG A 242 -2.55 9.92 1.81
N ALA A 243 -3.77 10.19 2.28
CA ALA A 243 -4.89 9.29 2.06
C ALA A 243 -5.19 9.13 0.56
N LEU A 244 -5.29 10.25 -0.18
CA LEU A 244 -5.54 10.23 -1.61
C LEU A 244 -4.46 9.46 -2.39
N LEU A 245 -3.19 9.45 -1.96
CA LEU A 245 -2.12 8.63 -2.58
C LEU A 245 -2.47 7.13 -2.60
N GLY A 246 -3.26 6.66 -1.64
CA GLY A 246 -3.74 5.28 -1.61
C GLY A 246 -4.85 5.00 -2.60
N VAL A 247 -5.48 6.03 -3.20
CA VAL A 247 -6.66 5.90 -4.05
C VAL A 247 -6.27 5.72 -5.51
N ARG A 248 -6.92 4.75 -6.18
CA ARG A 248 -6.79 4.53 -7.62
C ARG A 248 -8.12 4.16 -8.26
N TYR A 249 -8.29 4.50 -9.53
CA TYR A 249 -9.38 3.99 -10.35
C TYR A 249 -9.05 2.57 -10.82
N ALA A 250 -9.85 1.59 -10.40
CA ALA A 250 -9.74 0.21 -10.85
C ALA A 250 -10.66 -0.02 -12.05
N SER A 251 -10.10 0.13 -13.27
CA SER A 251 -10.87 0.01 -14.52
C SER A 251 -11.57 -1.33 -14.71
N GLN A 252 -11.04 -2.41 -14.13
CA GLN A 252 -11.67 -3.74 -14.20
C GLN A 252 -12.98 -3.82 -13.41
N SER A 253 -13.09 -3.08 -12.31
CA SER A 253 -14.29 -3.05 -11.45
C SER A 253 -15.13 -1.78 -11.63
N GLY A 254 -14.67 -0.80 -12.41
CA GLY A 254 -15.36 0.47 -12.63
C GLY A 254 -15.45 1.35 -11.37
N GLN A 255 -14.57 1.15 -10.39
CA GLN A 255 -14.68 1.78 -9.07
C GLN A 255 -13.36 2.39 -8.60
N TYR A 256 -13.45 3.42 -7.77
CA TYR A 256 -12.31 3.90 -6.99
C TYR A 256 -12.08 3.01 -5.79
N VAL A 257 -10.82 2.69 -5.53
CA VAL A 257 -10.42 1.80 -4.44
C VAL A 257 -9.18 2.32 -3.74
N PHE A 258 -9.06 2.05 -2.44
CA PHE A 258 -7.78 2.09 -1.76
C PHE A 258 -6.96 0.86 -2.13
N SER A 259 -5.73 1.09 -2.59
CA SER A 259 -4.70 0.08 -2.65
C SER A 259 -3.75 0.26 -1.50
N ASP A 260 -3.70 -0.73 -0.61
CA ASP A 260 -2.61 -0.78 0.36
C ASP A 260 -1.27 -0.98 -0.37
N TRP A 261 -0.29 -0.16 -0.02
CA TRP A 261 1.10 -0.33 -0.41
C TRP A 261 1.93 -0.74 0.81
N GLY A 262 1.33 -1.59 1.66
CA GLY A 262 1.83 -1.94 2.97
C GLY A 262 3.24 -2.48 2.98
N HIS A 263 3.90 -2.25 4.11
CA HIS A 263 5.17 -2.85 4.49
C HIS A 263 5.00 -4.35 4.78
N GLY A 264 4.75 -5.13 3.74
CA GLY A 264 4.79 -6.59 3.78
C GLY A 264 3.42 -7.24 3.83
N LYS A 265 3.05 -7.87 2.71
CA LYS A 265 2.58 -9.26 2.58
C LYS A 265 2.42 -9.52 1.08
N GLY A 266 3.07 -10.56 0.59
CA GLY A 266 3.19 -10.88 -0.84
C GLY A 266 1.96 -11.57 -1.44
N GLU A 267 0.75 -11.26 -0.97
CA GLU A 267 -0.49 -11.82 -1.50
C GLU A 267 -1.38 -10.71 -2.09
N GLU A 268 -2.36 -11.11 -2.93
CA GLU A 268 -3.27 -10.19 -3.63
C GLU A 268 -3.83 -9.14 -2.68
N LYS A 269 -3.50 -7.89 -2.98
CA LYS A 269 -3.86 -6.72 -2.18
C LYS A 269 -5.38 -6.62 -2.07
N LYS A 270 -5.91 -6.58 -0.85
CA LYS A 270 -7.31 -6.18 -0.63
C LYS A 270 -7.51 -4.78 -1.23
N MET A 271 -8.51 -4.69 -2.09
CA MET A 271 -8.95 -3.46 -2.72
C MET A 271 -10.18 -2.99 -1.96
N ILE A 272 -10.07 -1.88 -1.25
CA ILE A 272 -11.19 -1.37 -0.47
C ILE A 272 -11.93 -0.34 -1.32
N PRO A 273 -13.17 -0.61 -1.77
CA PRO A 273 -13.92 0.36 -2.56
C PRO A 273 -14.22 1.61 -1.74
N LEU A 274 -14.14 2.76 -2.39
CA LEU A 274 -14.74 3.99 -1.87
C LEU A 274 -16.26 3.87 -1.91
N LEU A 275 -16.96 4.60 -1.03
CA LEU A 275 -18.43 4.61 -1.02
C LEU A 275 -18.98 5.14 -2.35
N GLU A 276 -18.41 6.25 -2.82
CA GLU A 276 -18.76 6.93 -4.06
C GLU A 276 -17.48 7.33 -4.81
N PRO A 277 -17.54 7.52 -6.14
CA PRO A 277 -16.45 8.15 -6.88
C PRO A 277 -16.09 9.52 -6.29
N LEU A 278 -14.82 9.92 -6.40
CA LEU A 278 -14.38 11.23 -5.93
C LEU A 278 -15.26 12.35 -6.51
N ASP A 279 -15.64 13.29 -5.65
CA ASP A 279 -16.38 14.49 -6.06
C ASP A 279 -15.63 15.22 -7.18
N GLY A 280 -16.34 15.68 -8.22
CA GLY A 280 -15.77 16.38 -9.37
C GLY A 280 -14.93 17.60 -9.01
N ARG A 281 -15.28 18.27 -7.91
CA ARG A 281 -14.59 19.46 -7.42
C ARG A 281 -13.18 19.18 -6.90
N TRP A 282 -12.83 17.91 -6.63
CA TRP A 282 -11.45 17.52 -6.34
C TRP A 282 -10.53 17.81 -7.51
N TYR A 283 -10.97 17.58 -8.74
CA TYR A 283 -10.15 17.79 -9.94
C TYR A 283 -9.89 19.28 -10.22
N ASP A 284 -10.85 20.16 -9.88
CA ASP A 284 -10.70 21.63 -9.95
C ASP A 284 -9.53 22.12 -9.13
N TRP A 285 -9.28 21.43 -8.04
CA TRP A 285 -8.23 21.79 -7.13
C TRP A 285 -6.92 21.03 -7.40
N LEU A 286 -7.00 19.72 -7.67
CA LEU A 286 -5.85 18.85 -7.85
C LEU A 286 -5.09 19.11 -9.16
N LEU A 287 -5.81 19.36 -10.26
CA LEU A 287 -5.22 19.55 -11.60
C LEU A 287 -4.77 20.99 -11.84
N THR A 288 -4.09 21.59 -10.86
CA THR A 288 -3.61 22.98 -10.95
C THR A 288 -2.12 23.11 -10.62
N LYS A 289 -1.45 24.03 -11.31
CA LYS A 289 -0.04 24.37 -11.03
C LYS A 289 0.12 24.97 -9.62
N THR A 290 -0.91 25.64 -9.11
CA THR A 290 -0.93 26.20 -7.75
C THR A 290 -0.87 25.10 -6.71
N THR A 291 -1.73 24.09 -6.81
CA THR A 291 -1.74 22.94 -5.90
C THR A 291 -0.43 22.17 -5.98
N ARG A 292 0.08 21.92 -7.19
CA ARG A 292 1.42 21.34 -7.41
C ARG A 292 2.51 22.10 -6.65
N SER A 293 2.56 23.43 -6.82
CA SER A 293 3.56 24.29 -6.19
C SER A 293 3.42 24.33 -4.67
N ARG A 294 2.19 24.22 -4.17
CA ARG A 294 1.89 24.21 -2.74
C ARG A 294 2.34 22.90 -2.08
N ILE A 295 2.02 21.75 -2.69
CA ILE A 295 2.51 20.44 -2.23
C ILE A 295 4.03 20.40 -2.22
N ARG A 296 4.68 21.02 -3.23
CA ARG A 296 6.13 21.22 -3.28
C ARG A 296 6.65 22.03 -2.07
N ARG A 297 6.04 23.17 -1.76
CA ARG A 297 6.43 24.04 -0.63
C ARG A 297 6.21 23.39 0.73
N ALA A 298 5.10 22.67 0.88
CA ALA A 298 4.74 21.96 2.11
C ALA A 298 5.69 20.79 2.43
N ASN A 299 6.59 20.44 1.50
CA ASN A 299 7.54 19.33 1.61
C ASN A 299 6.85 18.08 2.18
N ILE A 300 5.63 17.79 1.67
CA ILE A 300 4.86 16.64 2.13
C ILE A 300 5.76 15.43 1.90
N LYS A 301 6.32 14.91 3.00
CA LYS A 301 7.11 13.68 2.98
C LYS A 301 6.11 12.58 2.68
N LEU A 302 5.89 12.33 1.39
CA LEU A 302 5.10 11.21 0.90
C LEU A 302 5.87 9.97 1.35
N ARG A 303 5.42 9.35 2.45
CA ARG A 303 6.12 8.24 3.08
C ARG A 303 6.44 7.21 2.01
N ALA A 304 7.66 6.72 2.04
CA ALA A 304 8.02 5.54 1.30
C ALA A 304 7.24 4.36 1.88
N ARG A 305 6.14 3.95 1.23
CA ARG A 305 5.24 2.90 1.74
C ARG A 305 5.82 1.50 1.51
N THR A 306 6.81 1.36 0.63
CA THR A 306 7.50 0.10 0.35
C THR A 306 9.01 0.18 0.60
N ALA A 307 9.68 -0.98 0.72
CA ALA A 307 11.14 -1.04 0.68
C ALA A 307 11.70 -0.54 -0.66
N TYR A 308 10.93 -0.68 -1.74
CA TYR A 308 11.21 -0.08 -3.04
C TYR A 308 11.16 1.44 -2.98
N ASP A 309 10.18 2.04 -2.29
CA ASP A 309 10.13 3.50 -2.10
C ASP A 309 11.26 4.03 -1.20
N ARG A 310 11.82 3.19 -0.32
CA ARG A 310 13.00 3.52 0.51
C ARG A 310 14.31 3.39 -0.27
N ALA A 311 14.37 2.47 -1.23
CA ALA A 311 15.51 2.22 -2.10
C ALA A 311 15.44 2.97 -3.44
N ALA A 312 14.31 3.62 -3.76
CA ALA A 312 14.16 4.57 -4.85
C ALA A 312 14.83 5.89 -4.47
N TRP A 313 16.15 5.83 -4.36
CA TRP A 313 17.02 6.99 -4.30
C TRP A 313 16.71 7.81 -5.56
N ASP A 314 16.34 9.07 -5.38
CA ASP A 314 16.11 10.08 -6.43
C ASP A 314 14.68 10.29 -6.98
N TRP A 315 13.64 9.75 -6.33
CA TRP A 315 12.27 10.22 -6.58
C TRP A 315 12.06 11.59 -5.91
N LYS A 316 12.34 12.66 -6.65
CA LYS A 316 11.99 14.00 -6.22
C LYS A 316 10.46 14.08 -6.06
N GLY A 317 9.96 14.57 -4.91
CA GLY A 317 8.58 14.36 -4.41
C GLY A 317 7.38 14.72 -5.33
N TRP A 318 7.61 15.33 -6.49
CA TRP A 318 6.59 15.64 -7.49
C TRP A 318 6.22 14.47 -8.41
N THR A 319 7.13 13.54 -8.71
CA THR A 319 6.78 12.34 -9.50
C THR A 319 5.68 11.53 -8.82
N LYS A 320 5.67 11.54 -7.48
CA LYS A 320 4.63 10.90 -6.67
C LYS A 320 3.26 11.58 -6.76
N LEU A 321 3.20 12.92 -6.82
CA LEU A 321 1.95 13.64 -7.03
C LEU A 321 1.39 13.33 -8.42
N ASP A 322 2.24 13.40 -9.45
CA ASP A 322 1.81 13.14 -10.83
C ASP A 322 1.40 11.67 -11.02
N THR A 323 2.07 10.74 -10.32
CA THR A 323 1.68 9.33 -10.27
C THR A 323 0.30 9.16 -9.61
N LEU A 324 0.02 9.87 -8.51
CA LEU A 324 -1.31 9.92 -7.92
C LEU A 324 -2.33 10.46 -8.92
N LEU A 325 -2.07 11.61 -9.51
CA LEU A 325 -3.04 12.21 -10.42
C LEU A 325 -3.35 11.24 -11.56
N ALA A 326 -2.34 10.59 -12.14
CA ALA A 326 -2.52 9.54 -13.13
C ALA A 326 -3.33 8.34 -12.60
N SER A 327 -3.13 7.90 -11.35
CA SER A 327 -3.91 6.80 -10.75
C SER A 327 -5.38 7.16 -10.49
N LEU A 328 -5.70 8.44 -10.36
CA LEU A 328 -7.06 8.93 -10.16
C LEU A 328 -7.86 9.10 -11.46
N TYR A 329 -7.25 8.92 -12.63
CA TYR A 329 -7.91 9.11 -13.92
C TYR A 329 -9.00 8.05 -14.16
N CYS A 330 -10.23 8.51 -14.41
CA CYS A 330 -11.37 7.70 -14.81
C CYS A 330 -11.79 8.11 -16.23
N SER A 331 -11.63 7.21 -17.20
CA SER A 331 -11.95 7.47 -18.61
C SER A 331 -13.44 7.64 -18.89
N GLU A 332 -14.30 7.17 -17.99
CA GLU A 332 -15.76 7.23 -18.11
C GLU A 332 -16.32 8.59 -17.68
N ARG A 333 -15.53 9.42 -16.99
CA ARG A 333 -15.98 10.73 -16.55
C ARG A 333 -15.88 11.75 -17.69
N GLU A 334 -17.02 12.29 -18.09
CA GLU A 334 -17.13 13.32 -19.10
C GLU A 334 -16.26 14.56 -18.76
N GLY A 335 -15.58 15.10 -19.77
CA GLY A 335 -14.69 16.26 -19.63
C GLY A 335 -13.36 16.01 -18.92
N LEU A 336 -13.17 14.89 -18.22
CA LEU A 336 -11.96 14.65 -17.43
C LEU A 336 -10.71 14.48 -18.29
N ALA A 337 -10.84 13.82 -19.44
CA ALA A 337 -9.75 13.61 -20.39
C ALA A 337 -9.14 14.92 -20.90
N GLU A 338 -9.97 15.94 -21.18
CA GLU A 338 -9.50 17.26 -21.60
C GLU A 338 -8.67 17.93 -20.50
N ARG A 339 -9.18 17.92 -19.27
CA ARG A 339 -8.48 18.52 -18.12
C ARG A 339 -7.15 17.86 -17.81
N TYR A 340 -7.09 16.53 -17.91
CA TYR A 340 -5.84 15.79 -17.73
C TYR A 340 -4.85 16.07 -18.85
N ARG A 341 -5.31 16.14 -20.10
CA ARG A 341 -4.51 16.52 -21.27
C ARG A 341 -3.89 17.91 -21.09
N GLU A 342 -4.68 18.88 -20.65
CA GLU A 342 -4.22 20.25 -20.37
C GLU A 342 -3.19 20.28 -19.25
N TYR A 343 -3.49 19.65 -18.10
CA TYR A 343 -2.59 19.64 -16.95
C TYR A 343 -1.26 18.97 -17.30
N PHE A 344 -1.28 17.71 -17.76
CA PHE A 344 -0.06 16.96 -18.08
C PHE A 344 0.68 17.54 -19.30
N GLY A 345 -0.05 18.08 -20.29
CA GLY A 345 0.55 18.81 -21.41
C GLY A 345 1.29 20.07 -20.95
N SER A 346 0.73 20.81 -19.99
CA SER A 346 1.40 21.97 -19.41
C SER A 346 2.68 21.60 -18.65
N LEU A 347 2.74 20.41 -18.03
CA LEU A 347 3.95 19.92 -17.37
C LEU A 347 5.07 19.63 -18.38
N LEU A 348 4.73 19.12 -19.57
CA LEU A 348 5.68 18.94 -20.67
C LEU A 348 6.28 20.29 -21.10
N GLN A 349 5.43 21.31 -21.24
CA GLN A 349 5.84 22.67 -21.61
C GLN A 349 6.73 23.33 -20.56
N ASP A 350 6.38 23.19 -19.28
CA ASP A 350 7.15 23.72 -18.14
C ASP A 350 8.47 22.98 -17.93
N GLY A 351 8.66 21.88 -18.65
CA GLY A 351 9.89 21.15 -18.70
C GLY A 351 10.14 20.20 -17.53
N VAL A 352 9.06 19.71 -16.93
CA VAL A 352 9.12 18.64 -15.93
C VAL A 352 9.72 17.38 -16.58
N GLY A 353 10.50 16.62 -15.80
CA GLY A 353 11.07 15.35 -16.25
C GLY A 353 9.97 14.35 -16.63
N ILE A 354 10.12 13.72 -17.79
CA ILE A 354 9.12 12.81 -18.34
C ILE A 354 9.39 11.41 -17.83
N GLU A 355 8.35 10.75 -17.31
CA GLU A 355 8.36 9.33 -16.94
C GLU A 355 7.31 8.56 -17.74
N ARG A 356 7.41 7.23 -17.75
CA ARG A 356 6.50 6.35 -18.49
C ARG A 356 5.01 6.66 -18.25
N PHE A 357 4.63 6.90 -17.01
CA PHE A 357 3.22 7.18 -16.67
C PHE A 357 2.72 8.50 -17.26
N HIS A 358 3.59 9.49 -17.51
CA HIS A 358 3.19 10.74 -18.17
C HIS A 358 2.76 10.49 -19.61
N ILE A 359 3.48 9.60 -20.31
CA ILE A 359 3.18 9.24 -21.70
C ILE A 359 1.88 8.42 -21.74
N ASP A 360 1.74 7.44 -20.84
CA ASP A 360 0.53 6.61 -20.71
C ASP A 360 -0.72 7.47 -20.48
N ILE A 361 -0.68 8.40 -19.50
CA ILE A 361 -1.84 9.24 -19.21
C ILE A 361 -2.18 10.19 -20.37
N LEU A 362 -1.18 10.81 -21.01
CA LEU A 362 -1.39 11.67 -22.17
C LEU A 362 -2.00 10.91 -23.34
N SER A 363 -1.51 9.70 -23.60
CA SER A 363 -2.05 8.80 -24.63
C SER A 363 -3.51 8.46 -24.37
N ARG A 364 -3.84 8.02 -23.14
CA ARG A 364 -5.22 7.71 -22.72
C ARG A 364 -6.16 8.89 -22.79
N CYS A 365 -5.66 10.11 -22.62
CA CYS A 365 -6.46 11.30 -22.73
C CYS A 365 -6.67 11.72 -24.19
N GLY A 366 -5.88 11.22 -25.16
CA GLY A 366 -5.92 11.58 -26.58
C GLY A 366 -5.01 12.76 -26.93
N TYR A 367 -3.91 12.95 -26.22
CA TYR A 367 -2.91 13.98 -26.53
C TYR A 367 -2.30 13.75 -27.93
N SER A 368 -2.06 14.83 -28.67
CA SER A 368 -1.67 14.75 -30.09
C SER A 368 -0.30 15.36 -30.41
N ASP A 369 0.23 16.28 -29.59
CA ASP A 369 1.51 16.95 -29.85
C ASP A 369 2.70 16.12 -29.34
N TRP A 370 2.90 14.96 -29.99
CA TRP A 370 3.99 14.03 -29.68
C TRP A 370 5.37 14.55 -30.11
N ASP A 371 5.44 15.50 -31.05
CA ASP A 371 6.68 16.20 -31.43
C ASP A 371 7.34 16.82 -30.19
N MET A 372 6.57 17.56 -29.39
CA MET A 372 7.08 18.17 -28.16
C MET A 372 7.53 17.12 -27.14
N ALA A 373 6.77 16.02 -26.98
CA ALA A 373 7.13 14.96 -26.05
C ALA A 373 8.47 14.30 -26.43
N VAL A 374 8.66 13.98 -27.72
CA VAL A 374 9.92 13.42 -28.25
C VAL A 374 11.06 14.40 -28.04
N ASP A 375 10.88 15.68 -28.38
CA ASP A 375 11.90 16.72 -28.18
C ASP A 375 12.38 16.79 -26.72
N ARG A 376 11.44 16.78 -25.77
CA ARG A 376 11.74 16.80 -24.33
C ARG A 376 12.40 15.51 -23.85
N ILE A 377 12.00 14.34 -24.34
CA ILE A 377 12.62 13.05 -24.00
C ILE A 377 14.10 13.05 -24.42
N LEU A 378 14.39 13.53 -25.63
CA LEU A 378 15.74 13.57 -26.17
C LEU A 378 16.61 14.64 -25.51
N LYS A 379 16.07 15.84 -25.24
CA LYS A 379 16.88 16.97 -24.75
C LYS A 379 17.10 16.98 -23.23
N ASN A 380 16.23 16.32 -22.45
CA ASN A 380 16.41 16.22 -20.99
C ASN A 380 17.01 14.88 -20.55
N ASN A 381 17.74 14.20 -21.43
CA ASN A 381 18.30 12.89 -21.16
C ASN A 381 19.69 12.92 -20.50
N LYS A 382 20.19 14.09 -20.08
CA LYS A 382 21.56 14.24 -19.54
C LYS A 382 21.88 13.28 -18.39
N ASP A 383 20.89 13.04 -17.53
CA ASP A 383 21.01 12.18 -16.35
C ASP A 383 20.42 10.77 -16.59
N ARG A 384 20.03 10.43 -17.83
CA ARG A 384 19.40 9.15 -18.17
C ARG A 384 20.33 8.31 -19.04
N TYR A 385 20.40 7.01 -18.73
CA TYR A 385 20.97 6.04 -19.66
C TYR A 385 20.14 5.98 -20.95
N LEU A 386 20.79 5.77 -22.09
CA LEU A 386 20.12 5.64 -23.40
C LEU A 386 19.03 4.56 -23.38
N TRP A 387 19.21 3.48 -22.60
CA TRP A 387 18.17 2.48 -22.39
C TRP A 387 16.87 3.09 -21.84
N GLY A 388 16.95 4.00 -20.86
CA GLY A 388 15.78 4.68 -20.32
C GLY A 388 15.11 5.61 -21.34
N VAL A 389 15.88 6.24 -22.22
CA VAL A 389 15.36 7.03 -23.35
C VAL A 389 14.57 6.13 -24.31
N ARG A 390 15.14 4.97 -24.67
CA ARG A 390 14.49 3.98 -25.53
C ARG A 390 13.15 3.50 -24.94
N MET A 391 13.11 3.22 -23.63
CA MET A 391 11.88 2.81 -22.95
C MET A 391 10.81 3.90 -22.96
N LEU A 392 11.17 5.19 -22.96
CA LEU A 392 10.19 6.27 -23.08
C LEU A 392 9.69 6.43 -24.52
N LEU A 393 10.58 6.36 -25.51
CA LEU A 393 10.21 6.44 -26.93
C LEU A 393 9.27 5.30 -27.34
N ASP A 394 9.45 4.09 -26.81
CA ASP A 394 8.62 2.92 -27.07
C ASP A 394 7.15 3.12 -26.64
N GLN A 395 6.91 4.00 -25.68
CA GLN A 395 5.57 4.27 -25.16
C GLN A 395 4.84 5.37 -25.95
N ILE A 396 5.54 6.07 -26.84
CA ILE A 396 4.94 7.10 -27.69
C ILE A 396 4.06 6.39 -28.73
N PRO A 397 2.78 6.74 -28.88
CA PRO A 397 1.86 6.11 -29.82
C PRO A 397 2.07 6.62 -31.25
N LEU A 398 3.31 6.59 -31.73
CA LEU A 398 3.70 6.91 -33.10
C LEU A 398 4.32 5.67 -33.75
N GLU A 399 4.01 5.48 -35.04
CA GLU A 399 4.69 4.46 -35.85
C GLU A 399 6.18 4.79 -36.04
N GLY A 400 7.00 3.77 -36.29
CA GLY A 400 8.46 3.90 -36.36
C GLY A 400 8.96 5.03 -37.27
N ARG A 401 8.38 5.19 -38.47
CA ARG A 401 8.75 6.28 -39.40
C ARG A 401 8.36 7.66 -38.87
N ALA A 402 7.14 7.83 -38.37
CA ALA A 402 6.69 9.10 -37.79
C ALA A 402 7.54 9.49 -36.57
N LEU A 403 7.84 8.52 -35.70
CA LEU A 403 8.72 8.71 -34.56
C LEU A 403 10.14 9.12 -34.99
N ALA A 404 10.69 8.47 -36.02
CA ALA A 404 12.00 8.80 -36.56
C ALA A 404 12.07 10.24 -37.11
N GLU A 405 11.03 10.68 -37.81
CA GLU A 405 10.91 12.06 -38.30
C GLU A 405 10.90 13.06 -37.15
N CYS A 406 10.15 12.78 -36.08
CA CYS A 406 10.13 13.58 -34.85
C CYS A 406 11.52 13.67 -34.21
N MET A 407 12.21 12.52 -34.12
CA MET A 407 13.57 12.45 -33.56
C MET A 407 14.55 13.28 -34.38
N LYS A 408 14.56 13.13 -35.71
CA LYS A 408 15.44 13.90 -36.61
C LYS A 408 15.16 15.40 -36.51
N LYS A 409 13.88 15.79 -36.48
CA LYS A 409 13.46 17.18 -36.31
C LYS A 409 13.98 17.77 -34.99
N SER A 410 13.84 17.05 -33.88
CA SER A 410 14.36 17.47 -32.57
C SER A 410 15.89 17.60 -32.55
N LEU A 411 16.60 16.58 -33.06
CA LEU A 411 18.06 16.53 -33.06
C LEU A 411 18.70 17.56 -34.01
N SER A 412 17.97 18.04 -35.01
CA SER A 412 18.41 19.17 -35.84
C SER A 412 18.36 20.52 -35.10
N ARG A 413 17.60 20.61 -34.00
CA ARG A 413 17.34 21.85 -33.24
C ARG A 413 17.96 21.82 -31.84
N GLY A 414 19.25 21.48 -31.76
CA GLY A 414 20.03 21.53 -30.51
C GLY A 414 20.91 20.30 -30.31
N THR A 415 21.47 20.16 -29.11
CA THR A 415 22.32 19.03 -28.73
C THR A 415 21.62 18.14 -27.70
N ALA A 416 21.78 16.83 -27.84
CA ALA A 416 21.28 15.82 -26.92
C ALA A 416 22.42 14.91 -26.45
N THR A 417 22.34 14.36 -25.24
CA THR A 417 23.35 13.39 -24.78
C THR A 417 23.23 12.11 -25.60
N GLY A 418 24.35 11.65 -26.16
CA GLY A 418 24.38 10.48 -27.04
C GLY A 418 23.78 10.71 -28.43
N GLN A 419 23.79 11.95 -28.93
CA GLN A 419 23.20 12.36 -30.21
C GLN A 419 23.54 11.45 -31.40
N ASP A 420 24.80 11.03 -31.55
CA ASP A 420 25.20 10.14 -32.65
C ASP A 420 24.43 8.81 -32.62
N ARG A 421 24.26 8.24 -31.42
CA ARG A 421 23.49 7.00 -31.23
C ARG A 421 22.01 7.21 -31.50
N LEU A 422 21.46 8.36 -31.09
CA LEU A 422 20.06 8.72 -31.34
C LEU A 422 19.76 8.93 -32.83
N LEU A 423 20.72 9.44 -33.60
CA LEU A 423 20.62 9.55 -35.06
C LEU A 423 20.60 8.16 -35.72
N VAL A 424 21.49 7.26 -35.30
CA VAL A 424 21.48 5.85 -35.76
C VAL A 424 20.13 5.18 -35.47
N TRP A 425 19.56 5.41 -34.29
CA TRP A 425 18.24 4.90 -33.95
C TRP A 425 17.14 5.44 -34.87
N ALA A 426 17.16 6.75 -35.16
CA ALA A 426 16.20 7.33 -36.09
C ALA A 426 16.33 6.72 -37.50
N ASP A 427 17.55 6.43 -37.97
CA ASP A 427 17.75 5.75 -39.26
C ASP A 427 17.27 4.30 -39.24
N GLN A 428 17.51 3.55 -38.16
CA GLN A 428 16.99 2.19 -38.00
C GLN A 428 15.45 2.16 -38.02
N LEU A 429 14.80 3.10 -37.32
CA LEU A 429 13.34 3.25 -37.33
C LEU A 429 12.80 3.61 -38.73
N MET A 430 13.50 4.45 -39.50
CA MET A 430 13.14 4.74 -40.90
C MET A 430 13.20 3.49 -41.79
N CYS A 431 14.17 2.61 -41.52
CA CYS A 431 14.34 1.32 -42.19
C CYS A 431 13.35 0.24 -41.72
N GLY A 432 12.43 0.55 -40.80
CA GLY A 432 11.38 -0.36 -40.35
C GLY A 432 11.69 -1.18 -39.10
N ALA A 433 12.79 -0.88 -38.40
CA ALA A 433 13.02 -1.46 -37.07
C ALA A 433 11.97 -0.95 -36.06
N SER A 434 11.65 -1.76 -35.06
CA SER A 434 10.90 -1.34 -33.89
C SER A 434 11.81 -0.66 -32.86
N VAL A 435 11.22 0.10 -31.92
CA VAL A 435 11.98 0.78 -30.85
C VAL A 435 12.78 -0.22 -29.99
N MET A 436 12.29 -1.45 -29.83
CA MET A 436 12.94 -2.48 -29.03
C MET A 436 14.14 -3.14 -29.72
N GLU A 437 14.22 -3.05 -31.05
CA GLU A 437 15.32 -3.59 -31.87
C GLU A 437 16.47 -2.60 -32.05
N LEU A 438 16.32 -1.37 -31.53
CA LEU A 438 17.35 -0.34 -31.63
C LEU A 438 18.59 -0.74 -30.84
N ILE A 439 19.73 -0.75 -31.54
CA ILE A 439 21.05 -1.09 -31.01
C ILE A 439 21.77 0.20 -30.71
#